data_AF-A0A9D8FCY3-F1
#
_entry.id   AF-A0A9D8FCY3-F1
#
_cell.length_a   1.000
_cell.length_b   1.000
_cell.length_c   1.000
_cell.angle_alpha   90.00
_cell.angle_beta   90.00
_cell.angle_gamma   90.00
#
_symmetry.space_group_name_H-M   'P 1'
#
loop_
_entity.id
_entity.type
_entity.pdbx_description
1 polymer ?
#
loop_
_entity_poly.entity_id
_entity_poly.type
_entity_poly.pdbx_seq_one_letter_code
_entity_poly.pdbx_strand_id
1 'polypeptide(L)'
;MAASWHWLVWLVMLGACGAEAAVASREAWKLEWRLFTAALDKKGVERWSAVTVTNRHDLAGRSKGPAFLAMMSDRWPPGFVPVFDVEEAGTVVWRRRAKRGQENSAEPLFFGMPGRDESAALLLAGAWECTATNALRSKNYFGWELTVDERDVSGRFDPSSEFRFAYMTGGSFRSNRVELQVEYIADRYQLTGTWKEGKMRGVWRHLEHEEQGTWEAERPAGEVRIAEAGPAVGLYEWRREAEKGMERRYRLEGAPGLGPEWVRSVKPLALVWRP
;
A
#
# COMPACT_ATOMS: atom_id res chain seq x y z
N MET A 1 0.52 -16.18 44.92
CA MET A 1 -0.66 -16.82 44.32
C MET A 1 -1.59 -15.74 43.77
N ALA A 2 -1.34 -15.30 42.54
CA ALA A 2 -2.23 -14.43 41.78
C ALA A 2 -2.07 -14.83 40.31
N ALA A 3 -2.69 -15.95 39.97
CA ALA A 3 -2.76 -16.47 38.61
C ALA A 3 -4.07 -16.03 37.95
N SER A 4 -3.97 -15.82 36.64
CA SER A 4 -5.03 -15.98 35.64
C SER A 4 -6.30 -15.14 35.78
N TRP A 5 -6.26 -13.92 35.22
CA TRP A 5 -7.45 -13.30 34.63
C TRP A 5 -7.24 -12.89 33.15
N HIS A 6 -6.00 -12.85 32.64
CA HIS A 6 -5.72 -12.57 31.22
C HIS A 6 -5.96 -13.77 30.27
N TRP A 7 -5.96 -15.01 30.78
CA TRP A 7 -6.20 -16.20 29.95
C TRP A 7 -7.68 -16.43 29.59
N LEU A 8 -8.62 -15.89 30.39
CA LEU A 8 -10.06 -16.12 30.14
C LEU A 8 -10.60 -15.25 29.00
N VAL A 9 -10.02 -14.07 28.77
CA VAL A 9 -10.38 -13.21 27.63
C VAL A 9 -9.89 -13.81 26.32
N TRP A 10 -8.72 -14.48 26.34
CA TRP A 10 -8.18 -15.21 25.19
C TRP A 10 -9.00 -16.47 24.83
N LEU A 11 -9.50 -17.22 25.82
CA LEU A 11 -10.29 -18.43 25.56
C LEU A 11 -11.73 -18.15 25.09
N VAL A 12 -12.34 -17.04 25.55
CA VAL A 12 -13.71 -16.67 25.16
C VAL A 12 -13.77 -16.00 23.78
N MET A 13 -12.70 -15.32 23.36
CA MET A 13 -12.62 -14.76 22.00
C MET A 13 -12.24 -15.81 20.94
N LEU A 14 -11.40 -16.80 21.27
CA LEU A 14 -11.06 -17.90 20.36
C LEU A 14 -12.05 -19.08 20.36
N GLY A 15 -12.97 -19.13 21.34
CA GLY A 15 -13.98 -20.19 21.47
C GLY A 15 -15.36 -19.88 20.88
N ALA A 16 -15.60 -18.65 20.41
CA ALA A 16 -16.93 -18.20 19.99
C ALA A 16 -17.02 -17.60 18.57
N CYS A 17 -15.95 -17.64 17.78
CA CYS A 17 -16.06 -17.49 16.32
C CYS A 17 -15.86 -18.86 15.68
N GLY A 18 -16.98 -19.47 15.30
CA GLY A 18 -16.95 -20.60 14.38
C GLY A 18 -16.09 -20.21 13.18
N ALA A 19 -15.09 -21.05 12.89
CA ALA A 19 -14.27 -20.94 11.72
C ALA A 19 -15.14 -21.17 10.47
N GLU A 20 -15.90 -20.16 10.05
CA GLU A 20 -16.07 -19.94 8.62
C GLU A 20 -14.70 -19.48 8.12
N ALA A 21 -13.92 -20.46 7.65
CA ALA A 21 -12.84 -20.16 6.74
C ALA A 21 -13.44 -19.26 5.66
N ALA A 22 -13.04 -17.99 5.65
CA ALA A 22 -13.21 -17.16 4.47
C ALA A 22 -12.39 -17.84 3.38
N VAL A 23 -13.03 -18.77 2.67
CA VAL A 23 -12.62 -19.17 1.34
C VAL A 23 -12.77 -17.88 0.55
N ALA A 24 -11.69 -17.10 0.48
CA ALA A 24 -11.60 -15.97 -0.42
C ALA A 24 -12.02 -16.52 -1.78
N SER A 25 -13.18 -16.06 -2.26
CA SER A 25 -13.65 -16.47 -3.57
C SER A 25 -12.51 -16.18 -4.55
N ARG A 26 -12.31 -17.07 -5.53
CA ARG A 26 -11.35 -16.89 -6.63
C ARG A 26 -11.83 -15.78 -7.58
N GLU A 27 -12.27 -14.65 -7.05
CA GLU A 27 -12.63 -13.49 -7.83
C GLU A 27 -11.36 -12.88 -8.41
N ALA A 28 -11.38 -12.71 -9.73
CA ALA A 28 -10.36 -11.96 -10.43
C ALA A 28 -10.26 -10.55 -9.83
N TRP A 29 -9.06 -10.00 -9.78
CA TRP A 29 -8.82 -8.64 -9.32
C TRP A 29 -9.69 -7.65 -10.12
N LYS A 30 -10.52 -6.88 -9.41
CA LYS A 30 -11.31 -5.79 -10.01
C LYS A 30 -10.39 -4.59 -10.17
N LEU A 31 -9.90 -4.44 -11.39
CA LEU A 31 -8.96 -3.42 -11.80
C LEU A 31 -9.66 -2.42 -12.72
N GLU A 32 -9.70 -1.16 -12.31
CA GLU A 32 -10.32 -0.08 -13.09
C GLU A 32 -9.30 0.96 -13.51
N TRP A 33 -9.33 1.36 -14.79
CA TRP A 33 -8.55 2.48 -15.27
C TRP A 33 -9.20 3.81 -14.89
N ARG A 34 -8.40 4.73 -14.35
CA ARG A 34 -8.81 6.13 -14.18
C ARG A 34 -7.86 7.08 -14.90
N LEU A 35 -8.45 8.04 -15.62
CA LEU A 35 -7.73 9.17 -16.18
C LEU A 35 -7.65 10.27 -15.13
N PHE A 36 -6.44 10.58 -14.70
CA PHE A 36 -6.13 11.72 -13.86
C PHE A 36 -5.80 12.90 -14.74
N THR A 37 -6.46 14.04 -14.52
CA THR A 37 -6.21 15.29 -15.25
C THR A 37 -5.95 16.43 -14.28
N ALA A 38 -4.97 17.27 -14.60
CA ALA A 38 -4.66 18.47 -13.83
C ALA A 38 -5.16 19.73 -14.55
N ALA A 39 -5.72 20.65 -13.78
CA ALA A 39 -6.03 22.02 -14.20
C ALA A 39 -5.55 23.01 -13.14
N LEU A 40 -5.11 24.20 -13.56
CA LEU A 40 -4.82 25.29 -12.64
C LEU A 40 -6.13 25.98 -12.24
N ASP A 41 -6.32 26.21 -10.95
CA ASP A 41 -7.40 27.07 -10.47
C ASP A 41 -7.05 28.56 -10.67
N LYS A 42 -8.00 29.44 -10.32
CA LYS A 42 -7.83 30.91 -10.45
C LYS A 42 -6.64 31.47 -9.66
N LYS A 43 -6.10 30.73 -8.70
CA LYS A 43 -4.95 31.10 -7.87
C LYS A 43 -3.65 30.45 -8.37
N GLY A 44 -3.67 29.75 -9.50
CA GLY A 44 -2.51 29.04 -10.05
C GLY A 44 -2.18 27.74 -9.33
N VAL A 45 -3.08 27.25 -8.47
CA VAL A 45 -2.92 25.97 -7.76
C VAL A 45 -3.39 24.85 -8.66
N GLU A 46 -2.55 23.82 -8.82
CA GLU A 46 -2.89 22.63 -9.59
C GLU A 46 -3.89 21.76 -8.84
N ARG A 47 -5.04 21.50 -9.47
CA ARG A 47 -6.07 20.60 -8.98
C ARG A 47 -6.19 19.40 -9.89
N TRP A 48 -6.20 18.23 -9.26
CA TRP A 48 -6.36 16.95 -9.94
C TRP A 48 -7.79 16.45 -9.82
N SER A 49 -8.32 15.92 -10.91
CA SER A 49 -9.57 15.17 -10.96
C SER A 49 -9.32 13.84 -11.63
N ALA A 50 -10.14 12.84 -11.29
CA ALA A 50 -10.07 11.51 -11.88
C ALA A 50 -11.43 11.10 -12.41
N VAL A 51 -11.46 10.47 -13.59
CA VAL A 51 -12.68 9.90 -14.18
C VAL A 51 -12.40 8.46 -14.57
N THR A 52 -13.34 7.55 -14.27
CA THR A 52 -13.26 6.15 -14.70
C THR A 52 -13.33 6.06 -16.22
N VAL A 53 -12.47 5.21 -16.78
CA VAL A 53 -12.36 5.01 -18.22
C VAL A 53 -12.65 3.55 -18.52
N THR A 54 -13.68 3.31 -19.34
CA THR A 54 -14.03 1.96 -19.81
C THR A 54 -13.30 1.58 -21.08
N ASN A 55 -12.91 2.55 -21.93
CA ASN A 55 -12.11 2.32 -23.12
C ASN A 55 -11.01 3.39 -23.26
N ARG A 56 -9.75 2.94 -23.36
CA ARG A 56 -8.58 3.82 -23.51
C ARG A 56 -8.66 4.67 -24.79
N HIS A 57 -9.25 4.15 -25.86
CA HIS A 57 -9.36 4.89 -27.13
C HIS A 57 -10.22 6.16 -27.01
N ASP A 58 -11.08 6.26 -25.98
CA ASP A 58 -11.92 7.44 -25.73
C ASP A 58 -11.17 8.61 -25.06
N LEU A 59 -9.87 8.42 -24.74
CA LEU A 59 -9.07 9.38 -23.97
C LEU A 59 -8.32 10.39 -24.82
N ALA A 60 -8.09 10.08 -26.10
CA ALA A 60 -7.39 10.97 -27.02
C ALA A 60 -8.13 12.32 -27.11
N GLY A 61 -7.48 13.39 -26.65
CA GLY A 61 -8.01 14.76 -26.73
C GLY A 61 -8.87 15.24 -25.56
N ARG A 62 -9.07 14.44 -24.49
CA ARG A 62 -9.90 14.86 -23.33
C ARG A 62 -9.22 15.84 -22.36
N SER A 63 -7.89 16.01 -22.41
CA SER A 63 -7.18 16.89 -21.48
C SER A 63 -6.33 17.95 -22.18
N LYS A 64 -6.59 19.23 -21.89
CA LYS A 64 -5.71 20.35 -22.28
C LYS A 64 -4.51 20.56 -21.33
N GLY A 65 -4.40 19.76 -20.27
CA GLY A 65 -3.38 19.84 -19.23
C GLY A 65 -2.66 18.50 -18.99
N PRO A 66 -1.79 18.43 -17.95
CA PRO A 66 -1.13 17.17 -17.58
C PRO A 66 -2.17 16.09 -17.30
N ALA A 67 -1.94 14.91 -17.86
CA ALA A 67 -2.83 13.77 -17.65
C ALA A 67 -2.08 12.45 -17.67
N PHE A 68 -2.59 11.48 -16.91
CA PHE A 68 -2.07 10.12 -16.87
C PHE A 68 -3.17 9.12 -16.53
N LEU A 69 -2.93 7.88 -16.87
CA LEU A 69 -3.74 6.73 -16.49
C LEU A 69 -3.09 6.02 -15.32
N ALA A 70 -3.90 5.68 -14.33
CA ALA A 70 -3.49 4.83 -13.21
C ALA A 70 -4.59 3.85 -12.83
N MET A 71 -4.20 2.85 -12.05
CA MET A 71 -5.10 1.77 -11.66
C MET A 71 -5.83 2.10 -10.36
N MET A 72 -7.09 1.70 -10.30
CA MET A 72 -7.86 1.61 -9.05
C MET A 72 -8.20 0.16 -8.78
N SER A 73 -8.30 -0.18 -7.50
CA SER A 73 -8.75 -1.48 -7.04
C SER A 73 -9.30 -1.37 -5.63
N ASP A 74 -10.12 -2.34 -5.25
CA ASP A 74 -10.68 -2.50 -3.90
C ASP A 74 -9.69 -3.11 -2.92
N ARG A 75 -8.68 -3.83 -3.42
CA ARG A 75 -7.56 -4.41 -2.67
C ARG A 75 -6.25 -4.00 -3.31
N TRP A 76 -5.14 -4.05 -2.58
CA TRP A 76 -3.84 -3.69 -3.13
C TRP A 76 -3.34 -4.76 -4.12
N PRO A 77 -3.23 -4.45 -5.42
CA PRO A 77 -2.83 -5.45 -6.41
C PRO A 77 -1.37 -5.87 -6.19
N PRO A 78 -1.04 -7.18 -6.28
CA PRO A 78 0.33 -7.67 -6.23
C PRO A 78 1.25 -6.94 -7.23
N GLY A 79 2.38 -6.46 -6.72
CA GLY A 79 3.40 -5.77 -7.53
C GLY A 79 3.07 -4.31 -7.85
N PHE A 80 2.00 -3.75 -7.28
CA PHE A 80 1.66 -2.33 -7.38
C PHE A 80 1.94 -1.60 -6.08
N VAL A 81 2.35 -0.33 -6.20
CA VAL A 81 2.51 0.57 -5.07
C VAL A 81 1.30 1.51 -4.97
N PRO A 82 0.72 1.68 -3.77
CA PRO A 82 -0.32 2.67 -3.55
C PRO A 82 0.27 4.08 -3.58
N VAL A 83 -0.52 5.05 -4.03
CA VAL A 83 -0.27 6.48 -3.88
C VAL A 83 -1.43 7.09 -3.14
N PHE A 84 -1.14 7.81 -2.06
CA PHE A 84 -2.12 8.49 -1.22
C PHE A 84 -2.01 9.99 -1.39
N ASP A 85 -3.11 10.69 -1.27
CA ASP A 85 -3.15 12.11 -0.95
C ASP A 85 -3.07 12.30 0.56
N VAL A 86 -2.07 13.05 1.02
CA VAL A 86 -1.85 13.29 2.44
C VAL A 86 -1.75 14.78 2.70
N GLU A 87 -2.56 15.26 3.64
CA GLU A 87 -2.49 16.64 4.09
C GLU A 87 -1.34 16.84 5.09
N GLU A 88 -0.38 17.67 4.69
CA GLU A 88 0.79 18.09 5.45
C GLU A 88 0.88 19.61 5.48
N ALA A 89 0.88 20.19 6.68
CA ALA A 89 1.00 21.64 6.89
C ALA A 89 0.03 22.48 6.02
N GLY A 90 -1.21 22.01 5.85
CA GLY A 90 -2.23 22.67 5.02
C GLY A 90 -2.03 22.52 3.51
N THR A 91 -1.12 21.66 3.06
CA THR A 91 -0.88 21.33 1.66
C THR A 91 -1.11 19.84 1.40
N VAL A 92 -1.64 19.49 0.23
CA VAL A 92 -1.79 18.09 -0.18
C VAL A 92 -0.52 17.62 -0.87
N VAL A 93 0.03 16.51 -0.37
CA VAL A 93 1.22 15.84 -0.91
C VAL A 93 0.84 14.43 -1.32
N TRP A 94 1.39 13.96 -2.44
CA TRP A 94 1.20 12.58 -2.90
C TRP A 94 2.41 11.75 -2.51
N ARG A 95 2.17 10.62 -1.86
CA ARG A 95 3.22 9.76 -1.33
C ARG A 95 2.77 8.30 -1.28
N ARG A 96 3.72 7.38 -1.15
CA ARG A 96 3.45 5.93 -1.14
C ARG A 96 2.96 5.35 0.18
N ARG A 97 2.81 6.19 1.21
CA ARG A 97 2.39 5.78 2.55
C ARG A 97 1.23 6.66 3.02
N ALA A 98 0.21 6.06 3.61
CA ALA A 98 -0.85 6.80 4.28
C ALA A 98 -0.28 7.67 5.42
N LYS A 99 -1.07 8.62 5.94
CA LYS A 99 -0.72 9.36 7.16
C LYS A 99 -0.54 8.39 8.31
N ARG A 100 0.47 8.64 9.16
CA ARG A 100 0.67 7.83 10.36
C ARG A 100 -0.60 7.84 11.22
N GLY A 101 -1.08 6.67 11.60
CA GLY A 101 -2.34 6.48 12.32
C GLY A 101 -3.59 6.47 11.45
N GLN A 102 -3.45 6.57 10.12
CA GLN A 102 -4.55 6.49 9.14
C GLN A 102 -4.36 5.35 8.16
N GLU A 103 -3.40 4.45 8.38
CA GLU A 103 -3.10 3.34 7.48
C GLU A 103 -4.33 2.46 7.21
N ASN A 104 -5.16 2.21 8.23
CA ASN A 104 -6.34 1.34 8.09
C ASN A 104 -7.60 2.08 7.62
N SER A 105 -7.55 3.40 7.42
CA SER A 105 -8.73 4.21 7.06
C SER A 105 -8.54 5.09 5.82
N ALA A 106 -7.30 5.31 5.40
CA ALA A 106 -6.98 6.02 4.17
C ALA A 106 -7.00 5.04 2.99
N GLU A 107 -7.77 5.38 1.97
CA GLU A 107 -7.72 4.67 0.69
C GLU A 107 -6.67 5.31 -0.23
N PRO A 108 -5.93 4.50 -1.01
CA PRO A 108 -5.05 5.04 -2.04
C PRO A 108 -5.85 5.86 -3.06
N LEU A 109 -5.29 7.00 -3.45
CA LEU A 109 -5.76 7.80 -4.57
C LEU A 109 -5.70 7.00 -5.87
N PHE A 110 -4.64 6.19 -6.05
CA PHE A 110 -4.47 5.21 -7.12
C PHE A 110 -3.35 4.21 -6.81
N PHE A 111 -3.21 3.21 -7.67
CA PHE A 111 -2.11 2.27 -7.73
C PHE A 111 -1.28 2.48 -9.00
N GLY A 112 0.03 2.54 -8.82
CA GLY A 112 1.00 2.58 -9.91
C GLY A 112 1.97 1.40 -9.82
N MET A 113 2.78 1.22 -10.86
CA MET A 113 3.88 0.27 -10.78
C MET A 113 5.05 0.89 -10.00
N PRO A 114 5.86 0.10 -9.28
CA PRO A 114 7.09 0.58 -8.68
C PRO A 114 8.08 1.03 -9.76
N GLY A 115 9.04 1.88 -9.38
CA GLY A 115 10.16 2.28 -10.22
C GLY A 115 10.97 1.08 -10.71
N ARG A 116 11.65 1.24 -11.85
CA ARG A 116 12.37 0.15 -12.52
C ARG A 116 13.51 -0.43 -11.68
N ASP A 117 14.04 0.36 -10.75
CA ASP A 117 15.11 0.01 -9.82
C ASP A 117 14.59 -0.52 -8.46
N GLU A 118 13.28 -0.57 -8.27
CA GLU A 118 12.64 -0.91 -6.98
C GLU A 118 12.19 -2.37 -6.92
N SER A 119 13.16 -3.29 -7.06
CA SER A 119 12.89 -4.74 -7.04
C SER A 119 12.19 -5.21 -5.76
N ALA A 120 12.51 -4.61 -4.61
CA ALA A 120 11.84 -4.92 -3.35
C ALA A 120 10.33 -4.67 -3.39
N ALA A 121 9.89 -3.57 -4.00
CA ALA A 121 8.48 -3.24 -4.13
C ALA A 121 7.76 -4.22 -5.07
N LEU A 122 8.40 -4.66 -6.16
CA LEU A 122 7.85 -5.70 -7.05
C LEU A 122 7.59 -7.02 -6.29
N LEU A 123 8.46 -7.39 -5.36
CA LEU A 123 8.33 -8.64 -4.61
C LEU A 123 7.30 -8.57 -3.49
N LEU A 124 7.27 -7.46 -2.74
CA LEU A 124 6.48 -7.34 -1.52
C LEU A 124 5.17 -6.58 -1.66
N ALA A 125 5.08 -5.59 -2.56
CA ALA A 125 3.94 -4.70 -2.57
C ALA A 125 2.65 -5.43 -2.99
N GLY A 126 1.51 -5.08 -2.40
CA GLY A 126 0.21 -5.69 -2.63
C GLY A 126 -0.33 -6.46 -1.41
N ALA A 127 -1.50 -7.08 -1.60
CA ALA A 127 -2.14 -7.90 -0.59
C ALA A 127 -1.46 -9.26 -0.39
N TRP A 128 -1.65 -9.80 0.81
CA TRP A 128 -1.18 -11.11 1.25
C TRP A 128 -2.21 -11.76 2.18
N GLU A 129 -2.39 -13.07 2.02
CA GLU A 129 -3.13 -13.94 2.93
C GLU A 129 -2.14 -14.60 3.87
N CYS A 130 -2.37 -14.47 5.17
CA CYS A 130 -1.44 -14.86 6.21
C CYS A 130 -2.04 -15.91 7.13
N THR A 131 -1.19 -16.84 7.58
CA THR A 131 -1.50 -17.80 8.63
C THR A 131 -0.45 -17.69 9.72
N ALA A 132 -0.86 -17.40 10.95
CA ALA A 132 -0.01 -17.47 12.14
C ALA A 132 -0.35 -18.71 12.96
N THR A 133 0.65 -19.43 13.44
CA THR A 133 0.52 -20.60 14.30
C THR A 133 1.23 -20.34 15.62
N ASN A 134 0.56 -20.53 16.75
CA ASN A 134 1.16 -20.36 18.08
C ASN A 134 1.83 -21.64 18.59
N ALA A 135 2.45 -21.56 19.78
CA ALA A 135 3.11 -22.72 20.42
C ALA A 135 2.16 -23.91 20.69
N LEU A 136 0.86 -23.65 20.86
CA LEU A 136 -0.18 -24.66 21.04
C LEU A 136 -0.74 -25.21 19.71
N ARG A 137 -0.13 -24.83 18.57
CA ARG A 137 -0.55 -25.18 17.21
C ARG A 137 -1.93 -24.64 16.82
N SER A 138 -2.47 -23.69 17.58
CA SER A 138 -3.65 -22.93 17.15
C SER A 138 -3.28 -22.05 15.97
N LYS A 139 -4.18 -21.94 14.99
CA LYS A 139 -3.99 -21.15 13.78
C LYS A 139 -4.90 -19.94 13.77
N ASN A 140 -4.34 -18.80 13.43
CA ASN A 140 -5.06 -17.56 13.15
C ASN A 140 -4.83 -17.17 11.68
N TYR A 141 -5.88 -16.70 11.02
CA TYR A 141 -5.85 -16.29 9.62
C TYR A 141 -6.14 -14.80 9.52
N PHE A 142 -5.34 -14.08 8.74
CA PHE A 142 -5.53 -12.64 8.55
C PHE A 142 -4.97 -12.20 7.20
N GLY A 143 -5.41 -11.04 6.73
CA GLY A 143 -4.87 -10.39 5.54
C GLY A 143 -4.07 -9.15 5.91
N TRP A 144 -3.04 -8.84 5.13
CA TRP A 144 -2.46 -7.50 5.14
C TRP A 144 -2.15 -7.02 3.72
N GLU A 145 -1.94 -5.73 3.60
CA GLU A 145 -1.53 -5.06 2.37
C GLU A 145 -0.23 -4.33 2.65
N LEU A 146 0.82 -4.67 1.89
CA LEU A 146 2.17 -4.14 2.10
C LEU A 146 2.59 -3.24 0.94
N THR A 147 3.43 -2.26 1.25
CA THR A 147 4.15 -1.45 0.27
C THR A 147 5.57 -1.25 0.76
N VAL A 148 6.48 -1.02 -0.19
CA VAL A 148 7.88 -0.74 0.09
C VAL A 148 8.23 0.59 -0.51
N ASP A 149 8.85 1.44 0.30
CA ASP A 149 9.50 2.65 -0.17
C ASP A 149 10.97 2.57 0.27
N GLU A 150 11.82 2.38 -0.73
CA GLU A 150 13.21 1.96 -0.63
C GLU A 150 13.41 0.65 0.14
N ARG A 151 13.54 0.74 1.46
CA ARG A 151 13.84 -0.39 2.35
C ARG A 151 12.87 -0.49 3.51
N ASP A 152 12.06 0.53 3.77
CA ASP A 152 11.05 0.42 4.82
C ASP A 152 9.78 -0.15 4.24
N VAL A 153 9.20 -1.04 5.03
CA VAL A 153 7.93 -1.67 4.73
C VAL A 153 6.88 -0.97 5.58
N SER A 154 5.79 -0.61 4.92
CA SER A 154 4.59 -0.09 5.58
C SER A 154 3.38 -0.80 5.00
N GLY A 155 2.27 -0.75 5.70
CA GLY A 155 1.09 -1.45 5.25
C GLY A 155 -0.08 -1.26 6.20
N ARG A 156 -1.15 -1.97 5.89
CA ARG A 156 -2.35 -2.04 6.72
C ARG A 156 -2.80 -3.48 6.83
N PHE A 157 -3.47 -3.81 7.92
CA PHE A 157 -4.23 -5.07 7.99
C PHE A 157 -5.49 -4.94 7.13
N ASP A 158 -6.05 -6.07 6.70
CA ASP A 158 -7.29 -6.08 5.94
C ASP A 158 -8.38 -5.30 6.71
N PRO A 159 -8.87 -4.17 6.16
CA PRO A 159 -9.83 -3.30 6.86
C PRO A 159 -11.20 -3.97 7.05
N SER A 160 -11.49 -5.03 6.30
CA SER A 160 -12.72 -5.82 6.42
C SER A 160 -12.64 -6.91 7.50
N SER A 161 -11.46 -7.13 8.09
CA SER A 161 -11.24 -8.18 9.09
C SER A 161 -11.42 -7.71 10.54
N GLU A 162 -11.41 -8.67 11.47
CA GLU A 162 -11.34 -8.38 12.91
C GLU A 162 -10.02 -7.68 13.31
N PHE A 163 -8.96 -7.86 12.52
CA PHE A 163 -7.64 -7.27 12.74
C PHE A 163 -7.52 -5.83 12.24
N ARG A 164 -8.61 -5.18 11.83
CA ARG A 164 -8.62 -3.78 11.35
C ARG A 164 -8.11 -2.74 12.36
N PHE A 165 -7.95 -3.13 13.62
CA PHE A 165 -7.37 -2.29 14.68
C PHE A 165 -5.89 -2.58 14.95
N ALA A 166 -5.28 -3.52 14.21
CA ALA A 166 -3.85 -3.74 14.25
C ALA A 166 -3.14 -2.73 13.33
N TYR A 167 -1.99 -2.24 13.78
CA TYR A 167 -1.19 -1.24 13.07
C TYR A 167 0.22 -1.76 12.83
N MET A 168 0.72 -1.57 11.62
CA MET A 168 2.14 -1.74 11.34
C MET A 168 2.87 -0.47 11.77
N THR A 169 3.64 -0.55 12.84
CA THR A 169 4.37 0.59 13.41
C THR A 169 5.76 0.76 12.81
N GLY A 170 6.25 -0.26 12.11
CA GLY A 170 7.48 -0.21 11.34
C GLY A 170 7.72 -1.50 10.58
N GLY A 171 8.63 -1.46 9.63
CA GLY A 171 9.05 -2.65 8.92
C GLY A 171 10.22 -2.40 8.01
N SER A 172 10.91 -3.46 7.62
CA SER A 172 12.01 -3.39 6.67
C SER A 172 12.10 -4.62 5.79
N PHE A 173 12.64 -4.43 4.59
CA PHE A 173 12.95 -5.51 3.67
C PHE A 173 14.35 -5.36 3.10
N ARG A 174 15.24 -6.30 3.43
CA ARG A 174 16.64 -6.29 2.99
C ARG A 174 17.11 -7.72 2.81
N SER A 175 17.79 -7.99 1.69
CA SER A 175 18.38 -9.31 1.41
C SER A 175 17.39 -10.47 1.58
N ASN A 176 16.17 -10.31 1.04
CA ASN A 176 15.05 -11.25 1.18
C ASN A 176 14.59 -11.52 2.62
N ARG A 177 15.01 -10.72 3.59
CA ARG A 177 14.52 -10.76 4.96
C ARG A 177 13.49 -9.67 5.17
N VAL A 178 12.35 -10.06 5.73
CA VAL A 178 11.29 -9.14 6.15
C VAL A 178 11.29 -9.05 7.67
N GLU A 179 11.13 -7.84 8.17
CA GLU A 179 10.87 -7.56 9.59
C GLU A 179 9.69 -6.60 9.67
N LEU A 180 8.70 -6.90 10.51
CA LEU A 180 7.54 -6.06 10.75
C LEU A 180 7.35 -5.89 12.26
N GLN A 181 7.01 -4.67 12.66
CA GLN A 181 6.56 -4.33 14.01
C GLN A 181 5.07 -4.06 13.94
N VAL A 182 4.32 -4.77 14.78
CA VAL A 182 2.86 -4.71 14.80
C VAL A 182 2.40 -4.39 16.21
N GLU A 183 1.51 -3.42 16.33
CA GLU A 183 0.74 -3.18 17.54
C GLU A 183 -0.70 -3.63 17.31
N TYR A 184 -1.25 -4.41 18.24
CA TYR A 184 -2.65 -4.78 18.23
C TYR A 184 -3.22 -4.56 19.62
N ILE A 185 -4.16 -3.62 19.72
CA ILE A 185 -4.68 -3.12 21.00
C ILE A 185 -3.53 -2.55 21.84
N ALA A 186 -3.11 -3.23 22.91
CA ALA A 186 -2.02 -2.82 23.79
C ALA A 186 -0.78 -3.70 23.64
N ASP A 187 -0.87 -4.74 22.81
CA ASP A 187 0.16 -5.75 22.67
C ASP A 187 1.07 -5.43 21.48
N ARG A 188 2.35 -5.77 21.64
CA ARG A 188 3.39 -5.49 20.66
C ARG A 188 4.02 -6.77 20.17
N TYR A 189 4.09 -6.90 18.86
CA TYR A 189 4.62 -8.08 18.19
C TYR A 189 5.74 -7.69 17.24
N GLN A 190 6.72 -8.58 17.13
CA GLN A 190 7.70 -8.53 16.05
C GLN A 190 7.57 -9.79 15.22
N LEU A 191 7.41 -9.58 13.91
CA LEU A 191 7.42 -10.63 12.92
C LEU A 191 8.74 -10.53 12.16
N THR A 192 9.45 -11.65 12.06
CA THR A 192 10.63 -11.77 11.20
C THR A 192 10.43 -12.93 10.26
N GLY A 193 10.91 -12.82 9.03
CA GLY A 193 10.76 -13.88 8.05
C GLY A 193 11.67 -13.72 6.85
N THR A 194 11.50 -14.64 5.92
CA THR A 194 12.23 -14.66 4.65
C THR A 194 11.24 -14.75 3.49
N TRP A 195 11.55 -14.05 2.42
CA TRP A 195 10.85 -14.15 1.14
C TRP A 195 11.58 -15.16 0.26
N LYS A 196 10.84 -16.12 -0.29
CA LYS A 196 11.34 -17.10 -1.26
C LYS A 196 10.20 -17.56 -2.16
N GLU A 197 10.45 -17.58 -3.47
CA GLU A 197 9.53 -18.16 -4.47
C GLU A 197 8.08 -17.62 -4.35
N GLY A 198 7.93 -16.30 -4.14
CA GLY A 198 6.62 -15.64 -4.04
C GLY A 198 5.90 -15.82 -2.71
N LYS A 199 6.53 -16.45 -1.71
CA LYS A 199 5.97 -16.68 -0.37
C LYS A 199 6.85 -16.05 0.70
N MET A 200 6.24 -15.67 1.81
CA MET A 200 6.96 -15.27 3.02
C MET A 200 6.71 -16.27 4.14
N ARG A 201 7.75 -16.59 4.90
CA ARG A 201 7.66 -17.46 6.08
C ARG A 201 8.59 -17.01 7.17
N GLY A 202 8.19 -17.20 8.42
CA GLY A 202 9.03 -16.83 9.54
C GLY A 202 8.43 -17.10 10.92
N VAL A 203 8.89 -16.31 11.88
CA VAL A 203 8.48 -16.39 13.28
C VAL A 203 7.91 -15.05 13.73
N TRP A 204 6.95 -15.13 14.64
CA TRP A 204 6.43 -13.98 15.37
C TRP A 204 6.71 -14.17 16.85
N ARG A 205 6.90 -13.06 17.57
CA ARG A 205 7.04 -13.05 19.02
C ARG A 205 6.28 -11.87 19.62
N HIS A 206 5.69 -12.09 20.78
CA HIS A 206 5.25 -11.03 21.66
C HIS A 206 6.50 -10.34 22.26
N LEU A 207 6.50 -9.02 22.35
CA LEU A 207 7.68 -8.28 22.84
C LEU A 207 7.73 -8.19 24.37
N GLU A 208 6.59 -8.36 25.04
CA GLU A 208 6.46 -8.23 26.51
C GLU A 208 6.17 -9.57 27.21
N HIS A 209 5.96 -10.64 26.44
CA HIS A 209 5.57 -11.97 26.93
C HIS A 209 6.36 -13.03 26.18
N GLU A 210 6.47 -14.22 26.77
CA GLU A 210 7.20 -15.34 26.16
C GLU A 210 6.43 -16.03 25.01
N GLU A 211 5.29 -15.46 24.59
CA GLU A 211 4.49 -16.02 23.51
C GLU A 211 5.17 -15.82 22.16
N GLN A 212 5.20 -16.89 21.37
CA GLN A 212 5.81 -16.92 20.05
C GLN A 212 5.20 -18.01 19.18
N GLY A 213 5.51 -17.94 17.89
CA GLY A 213 5.09 -18.95 16.94
C GLY A 213 5.66 -18.72 15.55
N THR A 214 5.06 -19.40 14.57
CA THR A 214 5.45 -19.30 13.16
C THR A 214 4.37 -18.58 12.37
N TRP A 215 4.74 -17.98 11.25
CA TRP A 215 3.78 -17.44 10.30
C TRP A 215 4.20 -17.73 8.86
N GLU A 216 3.23 -17.77 7.98
CA GLU A 216 3.42 -17.79 6.54
C GLU A 216 2.45 -16.83 5.85
N ALA A 217 2.86 -16.30 4.70
CA ALA A 217 2.03 -15.44 3.87
C ALA A 217 2.20 -15.78 2.39
N GLU A 218 1.08 -15.83 1.68
CA GLU A 218 0.98 -16.11 0.26
C GLU A 218 0.16 -15.02 -0.43
N ARG A 219 0.33 -14.88 -1.75
CA ARG A 219 -0.49 -13.95 -2.52
C ARG A 219 -1.92 -14.50 -2.63
N PRO A 220 -2.96 -13.67 -2.52
CA PRO A 220 -4.32 -14.09 -2.78
C PRO A 220 -4.44 -14.74 -4.16
N ALA A 221 -5.24 -15.79 -4.26
CA ALA A 221 -5.48 -16.44 -5.54
C ALA A 221 -6.18 -15.48 -6.52
N GLY A 222 -5.65 -15.38 -7.74
CA GLY A 222 -6.24 -14.54 -8.79
C GLY A 222 -5.16 -13.95 -9.69
N GLU A 223 -5.40 -13.95 -11.00
CA GLU A 223 -4.49 -13.33 -11.95
C GLU A 223 -4.73 -11.81 -11.97
N VAL A 224 -3.67 -11.04 -11.70
CA VAL A 224 -3.69 -9.58 -11.89
C VAL A 224 -3.53 -9.32 -13.39
N ARG A 225 -4.65 -9.14 -14.09
CA ARG A 225 -4.62 -8.81 -15.52
C ARG A 225 -4.67 -7.31 -15.71
N ILE A 226 -3.51 -6.73 -15.98
CA ILE A 226 -3.43 -5.37 -16.50
C ILE A 226 -3.82 -5.47 -17.98
N ALA A 227 -5.00 -4.96 -18.35
CA ALA A 227 -5.36 -4.83 -19.77
C ALA A 227 -4.23 -4.08 -20.50
N GLU A 228 -3.92 -4.47 -21.75
CA GLU A 228 -2.77 -3.99 -22.53
C GLU A 228 -2.55 -2.48 -22.42
N ALA A 229 -1.75 -2.11 -21.44
CA ALA A 229 -1.34 -0.75 -21.23
C ALA A 229 0.04 -0.66 -21.87
N GLY A 230 0.20 0.24 -22.84
CA GLY A 230 1.51 0.59 -23.40
C GLY A 230 2.56 0.89 -22.31
N PRO A 231 3.78 1.31 -22.68
CA PRO A 231 4.87 1.44 -21.72
C PRO A 231 4.51 2.39 -20.56
N ALA A 232 4.70 1.92 -19.32
CA ALA A 232 4.60 2.76 -18.14
C ALA A 232 5.78 3.75 -18.08
N VAL A 233 5.52 4.96 -17.60
CA VAL A 233 6.44 6.10 -17.51
C VAL A 233 6.45 6.66 -16.10
N GLY A 234 7.57 7.26 -15.68
CA GLY A 234 7.66 7.83 -14.33
C GLY A 234 6.72 9.02 -14.12
N LEU A 235 5.97 9.03 -13.02
CA LEU A 235 5.30 10.22 -12.49
C LEU A 235 6.23 10.86 -11.45
N TYR A 236 6.69 12.08 -11.71
CA TYR A 236 7.61 12.79 -10.85
C TYR A 236 6.92 13.93 -10.12
N GLU A 237 7.26 14.08 -8.85
CA GLU A 237 6.98 15.30 -8.09
C GLU A 237 8.00 16.38 -8.44
N TRP A 238 7.51 17.61 -8.61
CA TRP A 238 8.29 18.82 -8.74
C TRP A 238 7.94 19.75 -7.59
N ARG A 239 8.96 20.37 -7.00
CA ARG A 239 8.82 21.23 -5.82
C ARG A 239 9.45 22.58 -6.07
N ARG A 240 8.87 23.64 -5.50
CA ARG A 240 9.53 24.93 -5.36
C ARG A 240 9.14 25.57 -4.04
N GLU A 241 10.05 26.38 -3.51
CA GLU A 241 9.72 27.26 -2.40
C GLU A 241 8.92 28.46 -2.93
N ALA A 242 7.82 28.79 -2.25
CA ALA A 242 6.99 29.94 -2.55
C ALA A 242 6.68 30.71 -1.25
N GLU A 243 6.15 31.93 -1.38
CA GLU A 243 5.85 32.81 -0.24
C GLU A 243 4.94 32.16 0.82
N LYS A 244 4.07 31.23 0.41
CA LYS A 244 3.10 30.54 1.27
C LYS A 244 3.51 29.11 1.61
N GLY A 245 4.79 28.78 1.44
CA GLY A 245 5.35 27.47 1.71
C GLY A 245 5.73 26.70 0.45
N MET A 246 5.88 25.38 0.59
CA MET A 246 6.34 24.52 -0.50
C MET A 246 5.21 24.22 -1.49
N GLU A 247 5.36 24.67 -2.73
CA GLU A 247 4.48 24.29 -3.83
C GLU A 247 4.92 22.98 -4.48
N ARG A 248 3.94 22.19 -4.92
CA ARG A 248 4.15 20.88 -5.54
C ARG A 248 3.31 20.72 -6.80
N ARG A 249 3.89 20.07 -7.80
CA ARG A 249 3.23 19.69 -9.07
C ARG A 249 3.69 18.30 -9.51
N TYR A 250 2.86 17.60 -10.25
CA TYR A 250 3.18 16.24 -10.71
C TYR A 250 3.22 16.17 -12.23
N ARG A 251 4.30 15.62 -12.79
CA ARG A 251 4.50 15.56 -14.24
C ARG A 251 5.03 14.20 -14.65
N LEU A 252 4.59 13.73 -15.81
CA LEU A 252 5.13 12.54 -16.43
C LEU A 252 6.57 12.78 -16.89
N GLU A 253 7.33 11.70 -16.94
CA GLU A 253 8.62 11.62 -17.60
C GLU A 253 8.54 12.17 -19.03
N GLY A 254 9.53 12.96 -19.44
CA GLY A 254 9.56 13.61 -20.75
C GLY A 254 8.55 14.75 -20.95
N ALA A 255 7.73 15.10 -19.95
CA ALA A 255 6.93 16.32 -20.00
C ALA A 255 7.83 17.57 -19.93
N PRO A 256 7.41 18.72 -20.49
CA PRO A 256 8.14 19.97 -20.36
C PRO A 256 8.40 20.33 -18.90
N GLY A 257 9.60 20.83 -18.62
CA GLY A 257 9.96 21.34 -17.29
C GLY A 257 9.09 22.53 -16.87
N LEU A 258 9.03 22.78 -15.57
CA LEU A 258 8.18 23.83 -14.98
C LEU A 258 8.84 25.19 -14.82
N GLY A 259 10.12 25.32 -15.18
CA GLY A 259 10.94 26.52 -14.97
C GLY A 259 12.16 26.22 -14.07
N PRO A 260 13.13 27.13 -14.01
CA PRO A 260 14.38 26.94 -13.27
C PRO A 260 14.20 26.93 -11.74
N GLU A 261 13.11 27.50 -11.22
CA GLU A 261 12.80 27.53 -9.79
C GLU A 261 12.21 26.21 -9.26
N TRP A 262 11.85 25.29 -10.17
CA TRP A 262 11.29 23.99 -9.81
C TRP A 262 12.35 22.91 -9.80
N VAL A 263 12.40 22.16 -8.70
CA VAL A 263 13.27 21.00 -8.53
C VAL A 263 12.45 19.73 -8.66
N ARG A 264 12.80 18.88 -9.63
CA ARG A 264 12.22 17.54 -9.77
C ARG A 264 12.81 16.59 -8.75
N SER A 265 11.96 15.73 -8.18
CA SER A 265 12.38 14.53 -7.46
C SER A 265 13.32 13.64 -8.31
N VAL A 266 14.26 12.97 -7.66
CA VAL A 266 15.22 12.09 -8.32
C VAL A 266 14.54 10.81 -8.80
N LYS A 267 13.71 10.20 -7.95
CA LYS A 267 12.95 8.98 -8.24
C LYS A 267 11.50 9.31 -8.57
N PRO A 268 10.84 8.53 -9.44
CA PRO A 268 9.41 8.70 -9.68
C PRO A 268 8.61 8.29 -8.46
N LEU A 269 7.52 9.01 -8.20
CA LEU A 269 6.51 8.64 -7.21
C LEU A 269 5.89 7.28 -7.54
N ALA A 270 5.64 6.98 -8.81
CA ALA A 270 5.27 5.67 -9.31
C ALA A 270 5.44 5.66 -10.83
N LEU A 271 5.43 4.50 -11.46
CA LEU A 271 5.23 4.38 -12.89
C LEU A 271 3.73 4.32 -13.18
N VAL A 272 3.29 5.14 -14.12
CA VAL A 272 1.90 5.28 -14.55
C VAL A 272 1.84 5.25 -16.07
N TRP A 273 0.65 5.26 -16.66
CA TRP A 273 0.49 5.13 -18.10
C TRP A 273 0.15 6.48 -18.74
N ARG A 274 0.64 6.68 -19.96
CA ARG A 274 0.14 7.80 -20.78
C ARG A 274 -1.31 7.51 -21.19
N PRO A 275 -2.19 8.53 -21.24
CA PRO A 275 -3.53 8.39 -21.80
C PRO A 275 -3.49 7.71 -23.17
#